data_AF-A0A0U5PDW2-F1
#
_entry.id   AF-A0A0U5PDW2-F1
#
_cell.length_a   1.000
_cell.length_b   1.000
_cell.length_c   1.000
_cell.angle_alpha   90.00
_cell.angle_beta   90.00
_cell.angle_gamma   90.00
#
_symmetry.space_group_name_H-M   'P 1'
#
loop_
_entity.id
_entity.type
_entity.pdbx_description
1 polymer ?
#
loop_
_entity_poly.entity_id
_entity_poly.type
_entity_poly.pdbx_seq_one_letter_code
_entity_poly.pdbx_strand_id
1 'polypeptide(L)'
;MRKKSVKVFVLLLFLFIGLALFNSDPNESTVTDSVGAFSNIKIKNNKDSIEYNGVTYKIIEVDGDNLSGVRQSRVAVNVGYGNRTYWAFTNEYAQLIHVTADKIIIQDESKEAVNSAGRYFDDEAKVPGTEQKDLDEGHVIADSLGGVANAYNITPQNRVLNRHGNQAYMEKVIRDAGGCKNFIATITYPNTMTQIPAHYHFEYVIKGKKIVEDFDNVNPDTVPMI
;
A
#
# COMPACT_ATOMS: atom_id res chain seq x y z
N MET A 1 -22.87 -12.05 63.47
CA MET A 1 -22.45 -10.78 62.83
C MET A 1 -23.40 -10.44 61.68
N ARG A 2 -23.61 -9.13 61.47
CA ARG A 2 -24.59 -8.39 60.63
C ARG A 2 -24.88 -9.00 59.22
N LYS A 3 -26.16 -9.13 58.80
CA LYS A 3 -27.03 -8.15 58.08
C LYS A 3 -26.45 -7.82 56.67
N LYS A 4 -27.10 -8.04 55.52
CA LYS A 4 -28.44 -7.57 55.07
C LYS A 4 -28.89 -8.29 53.78
N SER A 5 -30.21 -8.43 53.68
CA SER A 5 -31.05 -8.77 52.53
C SER A 5 -31.27 -7.59 51.57
N VAL A 6 -31.48 -7.86 50.28
CA VAL A 6 -32.39 -7.10 49.38
C VAL A 6 -32.94 -8.04 48.29
N LYS A 7 -34.27 -8.17 48.23
CA LYS A 7 -35.05 -8.62 47.05
C LYS A 7 -35.64 -7.36 46.41
N VAL A 8 -35.58 -7.20 45.09
CA VAL A 8 -36.49 -6.32 44.33
C VAL A 8 -36.84 -6.98 42.99
N PHE A 9 -38.10 -6.80 42.60
CA PHE A 9 -38.88 -7.48 41.58
C PHE A 9 -39.52 -6.38 40.71
N VAL A 10 -39.24 -6.29 39.41
CA VAL A 10 -39.91 -5.39 38.43
C VAL A 10 -39.51 -5.89 37.02
N LEU A 11 -40.30 -5.94 35.95
CA LEU A 11 -41.73 -6.00 35.63
C LEU A 11 -41.74 -6.15 34.10
N LEU A 12 -42.43 -7.15 33.55
CA LEU A 12 -42.70 -7.27 32.12
C LEU A 12 -43.85 -6.32 31.76
N LEU A 13 -43.69 -5.46 30.74
CA LEU A 13 -44.82 -4.78 30.10
C LEU A 13 -44.63 -4.69 28.57
N PHE A 14 -45.71 -5.08 27.88
CA PHE A 14 -45.88 -5.16 26.44
C PHE A 14 -46.16 -3.81 25.77
N LEU A 15 -45.76 -3.74 24.49
CA LEU A 15 -46.36 -3.07 23.32
C LEU A 15 -46.96 -1.65 23.46
N PHE A 16 -46.45 -0.73 22.62
CA PHE A 16 -47.31 0.21 21.91
C PHE A 16 -47.02 0.17 20.41
N ILE A 17 -48.10 -0.10 19.66
CA ILE A 17 -48.23 0.00 18.22
C ILE A 17 -48.26 1.48 17.83
N GLY A 18 -47.41 1.87 16.89
CA GLY A 18 -47.52 3.12 16.15
C GLY A 18 -47.53 2.81 14.65
N LEU A 19 -48.72 2.55 14.12
CA LEU A 19 -48.99 2.45 12.70
C LEU A 19 -49.12 3.87 12.15
N ALA A 20 -48.13 4.35 11.40
CA ALA A 20 -48.30 5.46 10.48
C ALA A 20 -48.09 4.94 9.05
N LEU A 21 -49.20 4.80 8.33
CA LEU A 21 -49.24 4.65 6.87
C LEU A 21 -49.29 6.05 6.22
N PHE A 22 -48.95 6.07 4.93
CA PHE A 22 -48.83 7.21 3.98
C PHE A 22 -47.42 7.83 3.94
N ASN A 23 -46.72 7.95 2.81
CA ASN A 23 -46.98 7.62 1.41
C ASN A 23 -45.63 7.37 0.72
N SER A 24 -45.63 6.50 -0.28
CA SER A 24 -44.49 6.15 -1.12
C SER A 24 -44.12 7.28 -2.09
N ASP A 25 -42.93 7.84 -1.96
CA ASP A 25 -42.23 8.51 -3.07
C ASP A 25 -41.18 7.54 -3.64
N PRO A 26 -41.29 7.08 -4.90
CA PRO A 26 -40.33 6.17 -5.49
C PRO A 26 -39.25 6.97 -6.22
N ASN A 27 -38.53 7.88 -5.53
CA ASN A 27 -37.32 8.48 -6.09
C ASN A 27 -36.46 9.24 -5.08
N GLU A 28 -36.10 8.59 -3.97
CA GLU A 28 -34.99 9.06 -3.15
C GLU A 28 -33.95 7.95 -3.03
N SER A 29 -33.08 7.88 -4.04
CA SER A 29 -31.83 7.14 -3.95
C SER A 29 -30.95 7.79 -2.89
N THR A 30 -31.14 7.40 -1.64
CA THR A 30 -30.16 7.64 -0.58
C THR A 30 -28.97 6.71 -0.82
N VAL A 31 -28.18 7.06 -1.84
CA VAL A 31 -26.80 6.61 -1.96
C VAL A 31 -26.11 7.17 -0.73
N THR A 32 -25.95 6.31 0.27
CA THR A 32 -25.07 6.58 1.39
C THR A 32 -23.65 6.58 0.83
N ASP A 33 -23.16 7.77 0.51
CA ASP A 33 -21.75 8.07 0.28
C ASP A 33 -20.98 7.69 1.54
N SER A 34 -20.53 6.44 1.61
CA SER A 34 -19.64 5.94 2.64
C SER A 34 -18.37 5.39 2.03
N VAL A 35 -17.56 6.26 1.42
CA VAL A 35 -16.09 6.18 1.49
C VAL A 35 -15.52 7.59 1.54
N GLY A 36 -15.80 8.29 2.65
CA GLY A 36 -15.01 9.43 3.06
C GLY A 36 -13.63 8.98 3.55
N ALA A 37 -12.62 9.78 3.18
CA ALA A 37 -11.21 9.76 3.58
C ALA A 37 -10.24 8.89 2.74
N PHE A 38 -9.93 9.32 1.51
CA PHE A 38 -8.54 9.35 0.98
C PHE A 38 -8.30 10.49 -0.05
N SER A 39 -9.23 11.44 -0.21
CA SER A 39 -9.08 12.63 -1.08
C SER A 39 -8.11 13.70 -0.54
N ASN A 40 -7.19 13.35 0.37
CA ASN A 40 -6.15 14.26 0.84
C ASN A 40 -4.94 14.34 -0.10
N ILE A 41 -4.93 13.59 -1.21
CA ILE A 41 -3.97 13.87 -2.28
C ILE A 41 -4.49 15.04 -3.13
N LYS A 42 -4.47 16.25 -2.57
CA LYS A 42 -4.28 17.41 -3.43
C LYS A 42 -2.83 17.37 -3.89
N ILE A 43 -2.52 16.57 -4.92
CA ILE A 43 -1.29 16.82 -5.67
C ILE A 43 -1.46 18.23 -6.23
N LYS A 44 -0.89 19.22 -5.54
CA LYS A 44 -0.63 20.52 -6.13
C LYS A 44 0.59 20.33 -7.03
N ASN A 45 0.36 19.71 -8.18
CA ASN A 45 1.34 19.70 -9.25
C ASN A 45 1.46 21.15 -9.73
N ASN A 46 2.49 21.85 -9.27
CA ASN A 46 3.22 22.64 -10.25
C ASN A 46 4.06 21.65 -11.07
N LYS A 47 4.54 22.05 -12.26
CA LYS A 47 5.22 21.12 -13.17
C LYS A 47 6.36 20.30 -12.53
N ASP A 48 6.90 20.75 -11.40
CA ASP A 48 8.19 20.28 -10.87
C ASP A 48 8.14 19.77 -9.41
N SER A 49 6.97 19.74 -8.74
CA SER A 49 6.87 19.29 -7.34
C SER A 49 5.50 18.75 -6.90
N ILE A 50 5.53 17.91 -5.86
CA ILE A 50 4.37 17.26 -5.22
C ILE A 50 4.35 17.59 -3.73
N GLU A 51 3.20 17.98 -3.19
CA GLU A 51 2.97 18.09 -1.74
C GLU A 51 2.31 16.79 -1.25
N TYR A 52 2.96 16.07 -0.33
CA TYR A 52 2.46 14.82 0.25
C TYR A 52 2.77 14.76 1.76
N ASN A 53 1.76 14.45 2.58
CA ASN A 53 1.85 14.43 4.05
C ASN A 53 2.50 15.71 4.66
N GLY A 54 2.20 16.88 4.09
CA GLY A 54 2.73 18.17 4.57
C GLY A 54 4.18 18.44 4.17
N VAL A 55 4.77 17.63 3.30
CA VAL A 55 6.13 17.79 2.77
C VAL A 55 6.07 18.06 1.26
N THR A 56 6.89 19.00 0.79
CA THR A 56 7.07 19.26 -0.65
C THR A 56 8.26 18.47 -1.18
N TYR A 57 8.02 17.68 -2.23
CA TYR A 57 9.00 16.86 -2.92
C TYR A 57 9.24 17.41 -4.31
N LYS A 58 10.49 17.45 -4.75
CA LYS A 58 10.82 17.75 -6.15
C LYS A 58 10.49 16.53 -7.01
N ILE A 59 9.77 16.71 -8.11
CA ILE A 59 9.59 15.65 -9.10
C ILE A 59 10.89 15.47 -9.86
N ILE A 60 11.34 14.22 -9.99
CA ILE A 60 12.39 13.84 -10.93
C ILE A 60 11.92 12.66 -11.77
N GLU A 61 12.46 12.55 -12.97
CA GLU A 61 12.28 11.39 -13.85
C GLU A 61 13.47 10.45 -13.69
N VAL A 62 13.17 9.15 -13.62
CA VAL A 62 14.17 8.09 -13.50
C VAL A 62 13.67 6.95 -14.36
N ASP A 63 14.51 6.49 -15.28
CA ASP A 63 14.17 5.37 -16.16
C ASP A 63 13.81 4.12 -15.35
N GLY A 64 12.82 3.37 -15.82
CA GLY A 64 12.29 2.21 -15.10
C GLY A 64 13.27 1.04 -14.97
N ASP A 65 14.24 0.96 -15.88
CA ASP A 65 15.34 -0.02 -15.94
C ASP A 65 16.65 0.50 -15.32
N ASN A 66 16.63 1.67 -14.68
CA ASN A 66 17.84 2.22 -14.09
C ASN A 66 18.29 1.36 -12.90
N LEU A 67 19.34 0.56 -13.15
CA LEU A 67 19.89 -0.39 -12.17
C LEU A 67 20.68 0.29 -11.03
N SER A 68 20.90 1.61 -11.10
CA SER A 68 21.55 2.34 -10.01
C SER A 68 20.74 2.21 -8.73
N GLY A 69 21.37 1.79 -7.64
CA GLY A 69 20.79 1.79 -6.30
C GLY A 69 20.73 3.15 -5.62
N VAL A 70 21.22 4.22 -6.27
CA VAL A 70 21.35 5.55 -5.67
C VAL A 70 20.04 6.32 -5.79
N ARG A 71 19.60 6.89 -4.68
CA ARG A 71 18.44 7.78 -4.60
C ARG A 71 18.86 9.19 -4.23
N GLN A 72 18.10 10.15 -4.72
CA GLN A 72 18.09 11.54 -4.24
C GLN A 72 17.17 11.67 -3.03
N SER A 73 17.46 12.64 -2.16
CA SER A 73 16.64 12.94 -0.99
C SER A 73 15.50 13.90 -1.32
N ARG A 74 14.37 13.77 -0.61
CA ARG A 74 13.18 14.63 -0.75
C ARG A 74 12.67 14.80 -2.18
N VAL A 75 12.71 13.71 -2.96
CA VAL A 75 12.12 13.67 -4.30
C VAL A 75 10.87 12.79 -4.36
N ALA A 76 10.07 13.03 -5.39
CA ALA A 76 8.99 12.18 -5.82
C ALA A 76 9.28 11.64 -7.23
N VAL A 77 9.04 10.34 -7.45
CA VAL A 77 9.31 9.65 -8.71
C VAL A 77 8.08 8.87 -9.11
N ASN A 78 7.68 8.96 -10.39
CA ASN A 78 6.65 8.07 -10.92
C ASN A 78 7.30 6.70 -11.17
N VAL A 79 6.80 5.68 -10.50
CA VAL A 79 7.27 4.30 -10.57
C VAL A 79 6.25 3.36 -11.23
N GLY A 80 5.26 3.92 -11.92
CA GLY A 80 4.32 3.15 -12.73
C GLY A 80 4.84 2.90 -14.14
N TYR A 81 4.65 1.68 -14.65
CA TYR A 81 5.00 1.32 -16.02
C TYR A 81 3.96 1.88 -17.02
N GLY A 82 4.46 2.47 -18.11
CA GLY A 82 3.64 3.03 -19.17
C GLY A 82 2.83 4.25 -18.71
N ASN A 83 1.52 4.22 -18.91
CA ASN A 83 0.63 5.35 -18.58
C ASN A 83 0.14 5.33 -17.12
N ARG A 84 0.75 4.51 -16.25
CA ARG A 84 0.43 4.42 -14.83
C ARG A 84 1.08 5.58 -14.08
N THR A 85 0.43 6.02 -12.99
CA THR A 85 0.93 7.08 -12.13
C THR A 85 1.00 6.57 -10.70
N TYR A 86 2.17 6.05 -10.31
CA TYR A 86 2.45 5.53 -8.97
C TYR A 86 3.55 6.39 -8.36
N TRP A 87 3.30 7.08 -7.26
CA TRP A 87 4.26 8.02 -6.70
C TRP A 87 5.06 7.39 -5.58
N ALA A 88 6.37 7.36 -5.73
CA ALA A 88 7.33 7.00 -4.72
C ALA A 88 7.96 8.25 -4.09
N PHE A 89 8.18 8.25 -2.78
CA PHE A 89 8.68 9.41 -2.02
C PHE A 89 9.86 9.02 -1.16
N THR A 90 10.91 9.84 -1.20
CA THR A 90 12.10 9.66 -0.37
C THR A 90 12.20 10.70 0.74
N ASN A 91 12.72 10.33 1.91
CA ASN A 91 13.03 11.28 2.98
C ASN A 91 14.35 12.05 2.74
N GLU A 92 14.80 12.82 3.72
CA GLU A 92 16.05 13.59 3.67
C GLU A 92 17.33 12.74 3.62
N TYR A 93 17.23 11.45 3.95
CA TYR A 93 18.29 10.44 3.88
C TYR A 93 18.19 9.56 2.62
N ALA A 94 17.36 9.99 1.66
CA ALA A 94 17.08 9.28 0.42
C ALA A 94 16.47 7.87 0.62
N GLN A 95 15.94 7.57 1.81
CA GLN A 95 15.21 6.34 2.07
C GLN A 95 13.82 6.42 1.45
N LEU A 96 13.39 5.36 0.75
CA LEU A 96 12.04 5.25 0.20
C LEU A 96 11.05 5.04 1.36
N ILE A 97 10.21 6.03 1.65
CA ILE A 97 9.33 6.02 2.83
C ILE A 97 7.86 5.81 2.48
N HIS A 98 7.44 6.17 1.26
CA HIS A 98 6.08 5.96 0.80
C HIS A 98 6.03 5.59 -0.69
N VAL A 99 5.12 4.70 -1.06
CA VAL A 99 4.72 4.44 -2.45
C VAL A 99 3.21 4.43 -2.52
N THR A 100 2.61 5.23 -3.40
CA THR A 100 1.15 5.40 -3.46
C THR A 100 0.60 5.30 -4.87
N ALA A 101 -0.63 4.80 -4.98
CA ALA A 101 -1.38 4.77 -6.23
C ALA A 101 -2.89 4.87 -5.95
N ASP A 102 -3.58 5.75 -6.68
CA ASP A 102 -5.05 5.83 -6.62
C ASP A 102 -5.69 4.50 -7.08
N LYS A 103 -5.06 3.85 -8.06
CA LYS A 103 -5.49 2.57 -8.61
C LYS A 103 -4.30 1.76 -9.09
N ILE A 104 -4.19 0.53 -8.62
CA ILE A 104 -3.30 -0.49 -9.16
C ILE A 104 -3.96 -1.12 -10.39
N ILE A 105 -3.22 -1.14 -11.51
CA ILE A 105 -3.64 -1.71 -12.79
C ILE A 105 -2.68 -2.86 -13.09
N ILE A 106 -3.20 -4.08 -13.07
CA ILE A 106 -2.43 -5.30 -13.32
C ILE A 106 -1.75 -5.23 -14.69
N GLN A 107 -0.55 -5.81 -14.79
CA GLN A 107 0.16 -5.99 -16.05
C GLN A 107 -0.68 -6.80 -17.03
N ASP A 108 -0.62 -6.46 -18.32
CA ASP A 108 -1.25 -7.21 -19.40
C ASP A 108 -0.19 -7.66 -20.40
N GLU A 109 0.35 -8.87 -20.19
CA GLU A 109 1.40 -9.46 -21.03
C GLU A 109 1.00 -9.59 -22.51
N SER A 110 -0.30 -9.54 -22.84
CA SER A 110 -0.78 -9.58 -24.23
C SER A 110 -0.73 -8.24 -24.95
N LYS A 111 -0.59 -7.14 -24.21
CA LYS A 111 -0.63 -5.76 -24.74
C LYS A 111 0.59 -4.93 -24.38
N GLU A 112 1.31 -5.32 -23.33
CA GLU A 112 2.45 -4.59 -22.79
C GLU A 112 3.76 -5.27 -23.19
N ALA A 113 4.81 -4.48 -23.39
CA ALA A 113 6.12 -5.02 -23.74
C ALA A 113 6.76 -5.62 -22.49
N VAL A 114 6.78 -6.95 -22.44
CA VAL A 114 7.45 -7.74 -21.41
C VAL A 114 8.47 -8.67 -22.05
N ASN A 115 9.51 -9.05 -21.31
CA ASN A 115 10.47 -10.05 -21.75
C ASN A 115 9.88 -11.47 -21.66
N SER A 116 10.65 -12.49 -22.05
CA SER A 116 10.19 -13.89 -22.05
C SER A 116 9.85 -14.44 -20.66
N ALA A 117 10.22 -13.73 -19.59
CA ALA A 117 9.89 -14.08 -18.22
C ALA A 117 8.65 -13.32 -17.69
N GLY A 118 7.97 -12.54 -18.53
CA GLY A 118 6.82 -11.72 -18.13
C GLY A 118 7.20 -10.43 -17.39
N ARG A 119 8.48 -10.05 -17.40
CA ARG A 119 8.97 -8.87 -16.67
C ARG A 119 9.06 -7.66 -17.58
N TYR A 120 8.86 -6.46 -17.03
CA TYR A 120 9.07 -5.23 -17.81
C TYR A 120 10.55 -4.98 -18.09
N PHE A 121 11.42 -5.36 -17.14
CA PHE A 121 12.86 -5.17 -17.22
C PHE A 121 13.59 -6.45 -16.79
N ASP A 122 14.82 -6.61 -17.32
CA ASP A 122 15.61 -7.82 -17.14
C ASP A 122 16.22 -7.95 -15.74
N ASP A 123 16.38 -6.83 -15.03
CA ASP A 123 17.01 -6.77 -13.71
C ASP A 123 16.49 -5.57 -12.90
N GLU A 124 16.75 -5.60 -11.59
CA GLU A 124 16.34 -4.59 -10.63
C GLU A 124 17.49 -3.72 -10.12
N ALA A 125 17.14 -2.53 -9.65
CA ALA A 125 18.10 -1.59 -9.07
C ALA A 125 18.83 -2.13 -7.84
N LYS A 126 20.16 -1.96 -7.83
CA LYS A 126 21.08 -2.47 -6.80
C LYS A 126 21.15 -1.56 -5.57
N VAL A 127 20.01 -1.35 -4.91
CA VAL A 127 19.89 -0.52 -3.70
C VAL A 127 20.78 -1.06 -2.58
N PRO A 128 21.56 -0.23 -1.86
CA PRO A 128 22.45 -0.71 -0.79
C PRO A 128 21.73 -1.63 0.22
N GLY A 129 22.24 -2.83 0.40
CA GLY A 129 21.65 -3.92 1.17
C GLY A 129 21.23 -5.11 0.30
N THR A 130 20.91 -4.90 -0.98
CA THR A 130 20.52 -5.98 -1.92
C THR A 130 21.66 -6.95 -2.24
N GLU A 131 22.91 -6.59 -1.96
CA GLU A 131 24.06 -7.48 -2.06
C GLU A 131 24.09 -8.60 -1.00
N GLN A 132 23.24 -8.51 0.03
CA GLN A 132 23.16 -9.54 1.08
C GLN A 132 22.38 -10.76 0.59
N LYS A 133 22.91 -11.96 0.85
CA LYS A 133 22.39 -13.23 0.29
C LYS A 133 20.97 -13.59 0.73
N ASP A 134 20.54 -13.05 1.86
CA ASP A 134 19.23 -13.25 2.46
C ASP A 134 18.22 -12.16 2.08
N LEU A 135 18.65 -11.14 1.34
CA LEU A 135 17.81 -10.06 0.84
C LEU A 135 17.68 -10.15 -0.69
N ASP A 136 16.50 -9.81 -1.19
CA ASP A 136 16.20 -9.64 -2.60
C ASP A 136 16.07 -8.14 -2.94
N GLU A 137 16.08 -7.85 -4.23
CA GLU A 137 15.58 -6.60 -4.81
C GLU A 137 14.05 -6.58 -4.79
N GLY A 138 13.48 -6.46 -3.59
CA GLY A 138 12.04 -6.53 -3.36
C GLY A 138 11.33 -5.33 -3.97
N HIS A 139 10.38 -5.59 -4.86
CA HIS A 139 9.50 -4.54 -5.36
C HIS A 139 8.49 -4.12 -4.28
N VAL A 140 8.25 -2.81 -4.15
CA VAL A 140 7.13 -2.30 -3.34
C VAL A 140 5.81 -2.49 -4.10
N ILE A 141 5.79 -2.18 -5.39
CA ILE A 141 4.76 -2.57 -6.35
C ILE A 141 5.40 -3.45 -7.42
N ALA A 142 5.06 -4.73 -7.47
CA ALA A 142 5.64 -5.69 -8.42
C ALA A 142 5.36 -5.35 -9.90
N ASP A 143 6.18 -5.90 -10.81
CA ASP A 143 5.96 -5.88 -12.26
C ASP A 143 4.52 -6.27 -12.62
N SER A 144 4.03 -7.38 -12.05
CA SER A 144 2.67 -7.88 -12.27
C SER A 144 1.55 -6.92 -11.83
N LEU A 145 1.88 -5.93 -10.99
CA LEU A 145 0.99 -4.86 -10.53
C LEU A 145 1.25 -3.52 -11.25
N GLY A 146 2.14 -3.50 -12.25
CA GLY A 146 2.43 -2.33 -13.07
C GLY A 146 3.56 -1.45 -12.53
N GLY A 147 4.38 -1.91 -11.57
CA GLY A 147 5.54 -1.16 -11.07
C GLY A 147 6.77 -1.32 -11.97
N VAL A 148 7.72 -0.38 -11.86
CA VAL A 148 9.03 -0.44 -12.56
C VAL A 148 10.16 -0.88 -11.62
N ALA A 149 11.34 -1.20 -12.16
CA ALA A 149 12.44 -1.85 -11.46
C ALA A 149 13.52 -0.89 -10.91
N ASN A 150 13.30 0.42 -10.97
CA ASN A 150 14.28 1.42 -10.52
C ASN A 150 14.34 1.56 -8.98
N ALA A 151 15.38 2.21 -8.46
CA ALA A 151 15.61 2.30 -7.02
C ALA A 151 14.46 2.92 -6.22
N TYR A 152 13.55 3.66 -6.83
CA TYR A 152 12.42 4.29 -6.14
C TYR A 152 11.23 3.35 -5.95
N ASN A 153 11.31 2.11 -6.43
CA ASN A 153 10.31 1.06 -6.21
C ASN A 153 10.92 -0.25 -5.69
N ILE A 154 12.24 -0.32 -5.51
CA ILE A 154 12.96 -1.50 -5.01
C ILE A 154 13.45 -1.24 -3.60
N THR A 155 13.34 -2.20 -2.68
CA THR A 155 14.00 -2.17 -1.36
C THR A 155 14.75 -3.48 -1.10
N PRO A 156 15.85 -3.47 -0.33
CA PRO A 156 16.42 -4.70 0.21
C PRO A 156 15.38 -5.39 1.11
N GLN A 157 14.81 -6.50 0.66
CA GLN A 157 13.71 -7.17 1.34
C GLN A 157 14.08 -8.62 1.64
N ASN A 158 13.72 -9.13 2.82
CA ASN A 158 13.98 -10.52 3.16
C ASN A 158 13.42 -11.47 2.09
N ARG A 159 14.26 -12.38 1.58
CA ARG A 159 13.91 -13.21 0.42
C ARG A 159 12.74 -14.15 0.63
N VAL A 160 12.55 -14.66 1.86
CA VAL A 160 11.43 -15.57 2.16
C VAL A 160 10.14 -14.76 2.20
N LEU A 161 10.17 -13.60 2.85
CA LEU A 161 9.06 -12.64 2.87
C LEU A 161 8.66 -12.20 1.45
N ASN A 162 9.63 -11.80 0.64
CA ASN A 162 9.45 -11.34 -0.74
C ASN A 162 8.84 -12.42 -1.65
N ARG A 163 9.39 -13.64 -1.63
CA ARG A 163 9.03 -14.70 -2.59
C ARG A 163 7.81 -15.51 -2.16
N HIS A 164 7.61 -15.68 -0.86
CA HIS A 164 6.65 -16.66 -0.32
C HIS A 164 5.87 -16.18 0.92
N GLY A 165 6.19 -15.02 1.49
CA GLY A 165 5.56 -14.50 2.70
C GLY A 165 4.46 -13.48 2.40
N ASN A 166 4.29 -12.51 3.33
CA ASN A 166 3.23 -11.51 3.28
C ASN A 166 3.26 -10.65 2.01
N GLN A 167 4.45 -10.28 1.50
CA GLN A 167 4.58 -9.53 0.25
C GLN A 167 3.96 -10.32 -0.92
N ALA A 168 4.42 -11.54 -1.15
CA ALA A 168 3.92 -12.41 -2.22
C ALA A 168 2.41 -12.69 -2.08
N TYR A 169 1.93 -12.88 -0.85
CA TYR A 169 0.51 -13.09 -0.58
C TYR A 169 -0.33 -11.85 -0.92
N MET A 170 0.07 -10.67 -0.45
CA MET A 170 -0.59 -9.39 -0.76
C MET A 170 -0.67 -9.17 -2.28
N GLU A 171 0.44 -9.35 -2.99
CA GLU A 171 0.50 -9.19 -4.45
C GLU A 171 -0.46 -10.15 -5.15
N LYS A 172 -0.48 -11.42 -4.73
CA LYS A 172 -1.41 -12.42 -5.26
C LYS A 172 -2.87 -12.01 -5.03
N VAL A 173 -3.23 -11.55 -3.83
CA VAL A 173 -4.59 -11.11 -3.50
C VAL A 173 -5.02 -9.93 -4.39
N ILE A 174 -4.12 -8.97 -4.61
CA ILE A 174 -4.38 -7.83 -5.50
C ILE A 174 -4.55 -8.29 -6.95
N ARG A 175 -3.68 -9.17 -7.46
CA ARG A 175 -3.81 -9.72 -8.82
C ARG A 175 -5.12 -10.47 -9.02
N ASP A 176 -5.46 -11.37 -8.10
CA ASP A 176 -6.68 -12.19 -8.17
C ASP A 176 -7.94 -11.33 -8.11
N ALA A 177 -7.87 -10.14 -7.50
CA ALA A 177 -8.95 -9.16 -7.48
C ALA A 177 -9.04 -8.29 -8.75
N GLY A 178 -8.07 -8.38 -9.67
CA GLY A 178 -7.97 -7.52 -10.84
C GLY A 178 -7.43 -6.12 -10.55
N GLY A 179 -6.67 -5.97 -9.46
CA GLY A 179 -6.13 -4.70 -8.96
C GLY A 179 -6.82 -4.22 -7.68
N CYS A 180 -6.36 -3.08 -7.18
CA CYS A 180 -6.91 -2.43 -5.98
C CYS A 180 -6.99 -0.91 -6.16
N LYS A 181 -7.64 -0.23 -5.22
CA LYS A 181 -7.68 1.24 -5.13
C LYS A 181 -6.99 1.72 -3.86
N ASN A 182 -6.56 2.98 -3.85
CA ASN A 182 -5.97 3.65 -2.69
C ASN A 182 -4.81 2.84 -2.08
N PHE A 183 -3.90 2.37 -2.93
CA PHE A 183 -2.72 1.66 -2.48
C PHE A 183 -1.76 2.64 -1.82
N ILE A 184 -1.36 2.34 -0.59
CA ILE A 184 -0.38 3.11 0.18
C ILE A 184 0.56 2.11 0.84
N ALA A 185 1.82 2.14 0.46
CA ALA A 185 2.91 1.53 1.21
C ALA A 185 3.56 2.60 2.09
N THR A 186 3.72 2.30 3.37
CA THR A 186 4.54 3.07 4.32
C THR A 186 5.69 2.19 4.79
N ILE A 187 6.91 2.68 4.62
CA ILE A 187 8.13 1.91 4.84
C ILE A 187 8.95 2.61 5.91
N THR A 188 9.33 1.87 6.95
CA THR A 188 10.10 2.41 8.08
C THR A 188 11.47 1.75 8.18
N TYR A 189 12.42 2.49 8.75
CA TYR A 189 13.82 2.11 8.80
C TYR A 189 14.31 2.15 10.25
N PRO A 190 15.27 1.29 10.62
CA PRO A 190 15.77 1.24 11.99
C PRO A 190 16.62 2.46 12.36
N ASN A 191 17.18 3.14 11.36
CA ASN A 191 17.96 4.37 11.50
C ASN A 191 18.08 5.07 10.13
N THR A 192 18.79 6.19 10.08
CA THR A 192 18.95 7.04 8.90
C THR A 192 20.16 6.67 8.01
N MET A 193 20.96 5.68 8.41
CA MET A 193 22.19 5.30 7.71
C MET A 193 21.99 4.15 6.72
N THR A 194 21.00 3.28 6.96
CA THR A 194 20.74 2.11 6.12
C THR A 194 19.64 2.36 5.08
N GLN A 195 19.72 1.68 3.95
CA GLN A 195 18.63 1.60 2.96
C GLN A 195 17.81 0.31 3.10
N ILE A 196 18.06 -0.50 4.13
CA ILE A 196 17.31 -1.72 4.45
C ILE A 196 16.13 -1.34 5.38
N PRO A 197 14.88 -1.50 4.93
CA PRO A 197 13.72 -1.27 5.79
C PRO A 197 13.68 -2.21 6.98
N ALA A 198 13.11 -1.76 8.08
CA ALA A 198 12.75 -2.60 9.21
C ALA A 198 11.33 -3.17 9.07
N HIS A 199 10.40 -2.41 8.47
CA HIS A 199 8.98 -2.76 8.50
C HIS A 199 8.22 -2.14 7.33
N TYR A 200 7.18 -2.84 6.89
CA TYR A 200 6.26 -2.41 5.84
C TYR A 200 4.82 -2.42 6.36
N HIS A 201 4.12 -1.32 6.10
CA HIS A 201 2.69 -1.16 6.36
C HIS A 201 1.98 -0.81 5.05
N PHE A 202 1.12 -1.69 4.58
CA PHE A 202 0.34 -1.49 3.36
C PHE A 202 -1.14 -1.30 3.68
N GLU A 203 -1.75 -0.32 3.05
CA GLU A 203 -3.20 -0.14 3.01
C GLU A 203 -3.68 -0.14 1.57
N TYR A 204 -4.80 -0.82 1.29
CA TYR A 204 -5.44 -0.79 -0.02
C TYR A 204 -6.90 -1.20 0.06
N VAL A 205 -7.66 -0.96 -1.01
CA VAL A 205 -9.09 -1.25 -1.09
C VAL A 205 -9.38 -2.24 -2.22
N ILE A 206 -9.99 -3.36 -1.87
CA ILE A 206 -10.54 -4.35 -2.82
C ILE A 206 -12.04 -4.45 -2.59
N LYS A 207 -12.84 -4.27 -3.65
CA LYS A 207 -14.31 -4.39 -3.62
C LYS A 207 -14.96 -3.59 -2.48
N GLY A 208 -14.45 -2.39 -2.22
CA GLY A 208 -14.94 -1.48 -1.17
C GLY A 208 -14.47 -1.82 0.25
N LYS A 209 -13.68 -2.87 0.46
CA LYS A 209 -13.12 -3.24 1.77
C LYS A 209 -11.68 -2.77 1.89
N LYS A 210 -11.37 -2.03 2.96
CA LYS A 210 -10.00 -1.69 3.34
C LYS A 210 -9.30 -2.95 3.85
N ILE A 211 -8.11 -3.21 3.33
CA ILE A 211 -7.19 -4.26 3.75
C ILE A 211 -5.94 -3.57 4.28
N VAL A 212 -5.38 -4.14 5.34
CA VAL A 212 -4.13 -3.69 5.96
C VAL A 212 -3.21 -4.90 6.08
N GLU A 213 -2.00 -4.78 5.57
CA GLU A 213 -0.92 -5.75 5.73
C GLU A 213 0.23 -5.07 6.47
N ASP A 214 0.74 -5.71 7.52
CA ASP A 214 1.68 -5.09 8.46
C ASP A 214 2.71 -6.16 8.86
N PHE A 215 3.97 -5.97 8.46
CA PHE A 215 5.00 -6.98 8.66
C PHE A 215 6.42 -6.42 8.70
N ASP A 216 7.25 -7.08 9.52
CA ASP A 216 8.67 -6.77 9.65
C ASP A 216 9.49 -7.38 8.49
N ASN A 217 10.57 -6.70 8.13
CA ASN A 217 11.51 -7.13 7.10
C ASN A 217 12.49 -8.20 7.61
N VAL A 218 11.96 -9.28 8.16
CA VAL A 218 12.70 -10.40 8.74
C VAL A 218 12.29 -11.72 8.09
N ASN A 219 13.03 -12.79 8.34
CA ASN A 219 12.63 -14.11 7.84
C ASN A 219 11.42 -14.63 8.64
N PRO A 220 10.24 -14.78 8.01
CA PRO A 220 9.03 -15.22 8.70
C PRO A 220 9.16 -16.63 9.31
N ASP A 221 10.00 -17.50 8.73
CA ASP A 221 10.22 -18.86 9.25
C ASP A 221 11.02 -18.88 10.56
N THR A 222 11.65 -17.76 10.91
CA THR A 222 12.47 -17.62 12.12
C THR A 222 11.76 -16.84 13.23
N VAL A 223 10.61 -16.24 12.93
CA VAL A 223 9.77 -15.57 13.93
C VAL A 223 8.91 -16.64 14.61
N PRO A 224 9.02 -16.85 15.93
CA PRO A 224 8.19 -17.82 16.62
C PRO A 224 6.71 -17.42 16.47
N MET A 225 5.87 -18.38 16.09
CA MET A 225 4.41 -18.20 16.09
C MET A 225 3.97 -17.87 17.52
N ILE A 226 3.50 -16.63 17.73
CA ILE A 226 2.99 -16.14 19.03
C ILE A 226 1.48 -16.39 19.11
#